data_AF-A0A7W0MFC0-F1
#
_entry.id   AF-A0A7W0MFC0-F1
#
_cell.length_a   1.000
_cell.length_b   1.000
_cell.length_c   1.000
_cell.angle_alpha   90.00
_cell.angle_beta   90.00
_cell.angle_gamma   90.00
#
_symmetry.space_group_name_H-M   'P 1'
#
loop_
_entity.id
_entity.type
_entity.pdbx_description
1 polymer ?
#
loop_
_entity_poly.entity_id
_entity_poly.type
_entity_poly.pdbx_seq_one_letter_code
_entity_poly.pdbx_strand_id
1 'polypeptide(L)' 'HIDALAEASKLAVPELSSALLGLEMRELIRQLPGKCFVRKL' A
#
# COMPACT_ATOMS: atom_id res chain seq x y z
N HIS A 1 -5.05 -5.98 1.70
CA HIS A 1 -3.92 -6.93 1.71
C HIS A 1 -2.93 -6.53 0.65
N ILE A 2 -1.63 -6.53 0.98
CA ILE A 2 -0.57 -6.15 0.05
C ILE A 2 -0.54 -7.04 -1.20
N ASP A 3 -0.89 -8.32 -1.08
CA ASP A 3 -0.94 -9.29 -2.18
C ASP A 3 -2.01 -8.91 -3.22
N ALA A 4 -3.21 -8.54 -2.76
CA ALA A 4 -4.28 -8.07 -3.64
C ALA A 4 -3.94 -6.75 -4.35
N LEU A 5 -3.20 -5.87 -3.66
CA LEU A 5 -2.68 -4.63 -4.26
C LEU A 5 -1.58 -4.92 -5.28
N ALA A 6 -0.71 -5.91 -5.02
CA ALA A 6 0.34 -6.31 -5.95
C ALA A 6 -0.25 -6.94 -7.22
N GLU A 7 -1.27 -7.78 -7.07
CA GLU A 7 -2.00 -8.39 -8.18
C GLU A 7 -2.76 -7.35 -9.03
N ALA A 8 -3.48 -6.43 -8.38
CA ALA A 8 -4.22 -5.37 -9.07
C ALA A 8 -3.29 -4.35 -9.75
N SER A 9 -2.19 -3.97 -9.10
CA SER A 9 -1.24 -2.98 -9.61
C SER A 9 -0.23 -3.58 -10.58
N LYS A 10 -0.14 -4.92 -10.66
CA LYS A 10 0.92 -5.66 -11.37
C LYS A 10 2.34 -5.22 -10.97
N LEU A 11 2.48 -4.72 -9.74
CA LEU A 11 3.75 -4.28 -9.19
C LEU A 11 4.32 -5.38 -8.30
N ALA A 12 5.65 -5.53 -8.35
CA ALA A 12 6.34 -6.37 -7.40
C ALA A 12 6.10 -5.83 -5.97
N VAL A 13 5.96 -6.73 -4.99
CA VAL A 13 5.81 -6.37 -3.57
C VAL A 13 6.82 -5.32 -3.07
N PRO A 14 8.13 -5.37 -3.41
CA PRO A 14 9.07 -4.32 -3.01
C PRO A 14 8.74 -2.93 -3.61
N GLU A 15 8.39 -2.88 -4.89
CA GLU A 15 8.00 -1.63 -5.58
C GLU A 15 6.71 -1.05 -4.99
N LEU A 16 5.73 -1.93 -4.75
CA LEU A 16 4.47 -1.57 -4.12
C LEU A 16 4.71 -1.07 -2.69
N SER A 17 5.61 -1.68 -1.92
CA SER A 17 5.93 -1.25 -0.55
C SER A 17 6.55 0.15 -0.54
N SER A 18 7.45 0.44 -1.49
CA SER A 18 8.05 1.77 -1.65
C SER A 18 6.99 2.83 -2.03
N ALA A 19 6.08 2.49 -2.96
CA ALA A 19 4.97 3.36 -3.34
C ALA A 19 3.99 3.61 -2.17
N LEU A 20 3.63 2.56 -1.42
CA LEU A 20 2.76 2.65 -0.25
C LEU A 20 3.41 3.50 0.86
N LEU A 21 4.71 3.36 1.10
CA LEU A 21 5.44 4.21 2.05
C LEU A 21 5.35 5.69 1.64
N GLY A 22 5.54 5.98 0.35
CA GLY A 22 5.40 7.35 -0.18
C GLY A 22 3.98 7.91 -0.04
N LEU A 23 2.96 7.07 -0.23
CA LEU A 23 1.55 7.45 -0.04
C LEU A 23 1.22 7.64 1.45
N GLU A 24 1.82 6.86 2.35
CA GLU A 24 1.64 6.98 3.80
C GLU A 24 2.29 8.26 4.33
N MET A 25 3.49 8.61 3.86
CA MET A 25 4.14 9.88 4.20
C MET A 25 3.37 11.11 3.72
N ARG A 26 2.57 10.96 2.66
CA ARG A 26 1.65 12.00 2.18
C ARG A 26 0.29 11.97 2.89
N GLU A 27 0.14 11.11 3.89
CA GLU A 27 -1.11 10.86 4.62
C GLU A 27 -2.30 10.45 3.74
N LEU A 28 -2.03 9.92 2.53
CA LEU A 28 -3.07 9.48 1.59
C LEU A 28 -3.56 8.06 1.88
N ILE A 29 -2.76 7.27 2.59
CA ILE A 29 -3.13 5.95 3.05
C ILE A 29 -2.77 5.77 4.52
N ARG A 30 -3.35 4.74 5.15
CA ARG A 30 -3.02 4.32 6.51
C ARG A 30 -2.82 2.81 6.52
N GLN A 31 -1.69 2.37 7.07
CA GLN A 31 -1.48 0.96 7.33
C GLN A 31 -2.30 0.51 8.55
N LEU A 32 -2.96 -0.64 8.40
CA LEU A 32 -3.68 -1.36 9.44
C LEU A 32 -2.91 -2.64 9.82
N PRO A 33 -3.08 -3.13 11.06
CA PRO A 33 -2.55 -4.43 11.45
C PRO A 33 -3.05 -5.52 10.48
N GLY A 34 -2.17 -6.44 10.12
CA GLY A 34 -2.46 -7.49 9.14
C GLY A 34 -2.06 -7.18 7.70
N LYS A 35 -1.15 -6.22 7.47
CA LYS A 35 -0.70 -5.81 6.11
C LYS A 35 -1.87 -5.30 5.25
N CYS A 36 -2.82 -4.64 5.90
CA CYS A 36 -3.94 -3.98 5.25
C CYS A 36 -3.61 -2.49 5.08
N PHE A 37 -4.01 -1.92 3.95
CA PHE A 37 -3.83 -0.51 3.65
C PHE A 37 -5.20 0.05 3.30
N VAL A 38 -5.57 1.17 3.92
CA VAL A 38 -6.79 1.89 3.60
C VAL A 38 -6.43 3.27 3.08
N ARG A 39 -7.20 3.77 2.13
CA ARG A 39 -7.05 5.14 1.63
C ARG A 39 -7.67 6.10 2.63
N LYS A 40 -6.93 7.13 3.04
CA LYS A 40 -7.50 8.30 3.74
C LYS A 40 -8.11 9.22 2.66
N LEU A 41 -9.35 9.63 2.88
CA LEU A 41 -10.07 10.61 2.06
C LEU A 41 -9.83 12.01 2.61
#